data_AF-A0A1Y4DFM3-F1
#
_entry.id   AF-A0A1Y4DFM3-F1
#
_cell.length_a   1.000
_cell.length_b   1.000
_cell.length_c   1.000
_cell.angle_alpha   90.00
_cell.angle_beta   90.00
_cell.angle_gamma   90.00
#
_symmetry.space_group_name_H-M   'P 1'
#
loop_
_entity.id
_entity.type
_entity.pdbx_description
1 polymer ?
#
loop_
_entity_poly.entity_id
_entity_poly.type
_entity_poly.pdbx_seq_one_letter_code
_entity_poly.pdbx_strand_id
1 'polypeptide(L)'
;MHLIHLHNIPADIHAAQGHNSGFTLIELLVVVLIIGILAAVALPEYTKAVEESRLSEGVMAVEEIAKANRVYYMANGQYSRDINALDFAYAGSGKYGNLLEANVGKHFIFSASAWGRRDISLW
;
A
#
# COMPACT_ATOMS: atom_id res chain seq x y z
N MET A 1 6.24 84.08 34.42
CA MET A 1 6.18 84.15 32.94
C MET A 1 7.13 83.07 32.44
N HIS A 2 6.59 81.92 32.04
CA HIS A 2 6.54 81.51 30.62
C HIS A 2 7.97 81.11 30.16
N LEU A 3 8.31 79.89 29.74
CA LEU A 3 7.53 78.82 29.13
C LEU A 3 8.50 77.62 28.85
N ILE A 4 7.92 76.48 28.47
CA ILE A 4 8.49 75.31 27.76
C ILE A 4 9.54 74.42 28.44
N HIS A 5 9.01 73.43 29.17
CA HIS A 5 9.59 72.11 29.32
C HIS A 5 9.65 71.45 27.93
N LEU A 6 10.84 71.17 27.38
CA LEU A 6 10.97 70.33 26.20
C LEU A 6 10.66 68.88 26.60
N HIS A 7 9.39 68.56 26.44
CA HIS A 7 8.84 67.23 26.39
C HIS A 7 9.41 66.52 25.15
N ASN A 8 10.46 65.74 25.37
CA ASN A 8 11.09 64.91 24.35
C ASN A 8 10.34 63.55 24.27
N ILE A 9 9.30 63.50 23.43
CA ILE A 9 8.75 62.26 22.83
C ILE A 9 9.38 62.16 21.43
N PRO A 10 9.84 61.00 20.91
CA PRO A 10 9.26 59.64 21.00
C PRO A 10 10.36 58.58 21.28
N ALA A 11 10.13 57.27 21.34
CA ALA A 11 9.07 56.42 20.87
C ALA A 11 8.97 55.26 21.86
N ASP A 12 7.78 55.02 22.40
CA ASP A 12 7.41 53.70 22.83
C ASP A 12 7.49 52.78 21.61
N ILE A 13 8.62 52.09 21.49
CA ILE A 13 8.74 50.92 20.63
C ILE A 13 7.98 49.83 21.36
N HIS A 14 6.65 49.91 21.32
CA HIS A 14 5.80 48.76 21.64
C HIS A 14 6.10 47.72 20.57
N ALA A 15 7.13 46.93 20.87
CA ALA A 15 7.49 45.73 20.15
C ALA A 15 6.18 45.02 19.80
N ALA A 16 5.93 44.85 18.49
CA ALA A 16 4.75 44.19 17.98
C ALA A 16 4.54 42.93 18.82
N GLN A 17 3.49 42.91 19.64
CA GLN A 17 3.15 41.73 20.41
C GLN A 17 2.80 40.65 19.39
N GLY A 18 3.77 39.76 19.14
CA GLY A 18 3.52 38.53 18.43
C GLY A 18 2.46 37.77 19.20
N HIS A 19 1.24 37.78 18.68
CA HIS A 19 0.19 36.90 19.16
C HIS A 19 0.68 35.47 18.92
N ASN A 20 1.20 34.85 19.97
CA ASN A 20 1.45 33.42 19.96
C ASN A 20 0.08 32.73 20.01
N SER A 21 -0.56 32.60 18.85
CA SER A 21 -1.79 31.83 18.67
C SER A 21 -1.47 30.35 18.84
N GLY A 22 -1.74 29.82 20.02
CA GLY A 22 -1.73 28.39 20.27
C GLY A 22 -3.02 27.73 19.77
N PHE A 23 -2.91 26.50 19.27
CA PHE A 23 -4.07 25.64 19.00
C PHE A 23 -4.84 25.36 20.28
N THR A 24 -6.17 25.37 20.20
CA THR A 24 -7.03 25.01 21.33
C THR A 24 -7.15 23.49 21.44
N LEU A 25 -7.34 22.97 22.66
CA LEU A 25 -7.57 21.54 22.89
C LEU A 25 -8.87 21.05 22.25
N ILE A 26 -9.87 21.93 22.13
CA ILE A 26 -11.16 21.59 21.51
C ILE A 26 -11.03 21.45 19.99
N GLU A 27 -10.17 22.24 19.34
CA GLU A 27 -9.87 22.08 17.91
C GLU A 27 -9.24 20.71 17.65
N LEU A 28 -8.27 20.30 18.47
CA LEU A 28 -7.67 18.98 18.32
C LEU A 28 -8.67 17.85 18.61
N LEU A 29 -9.59 18.02 19.56
CA LEU A 29 -10.60 17.02 19.91
C LEU A 29 -11.53 16.73 18.73
N VAL A 30 -12.04 17.77 18.07
CA VAL A 30 -12.93 17.58 16.91
C VAL A 30 -12.17 16.97 15.72
N VAL A 31 -10.91 17.34 15.52
CA VAL A 31 -10.08 16.78 14.44
C VAL A 31 -9.86 15.28 14.62
N VAL A 32 -9.44 14.84 15.81
CA VAL A 32 -9.21 13.40 16.06
C VAL A 32 -10.51 12.62 16.05
N LEU A 33 -11.64 13.23 16.45
CA LEU A 33 -12.96 12.63 16.33
C LEU A 33 -13.32 12.35 14.87
N ILE A 34 -13.15 13.33 13.98
CA ILE A 34 -13.45 13.17 12.55
C ILE A 34 -12.50 12.13 11.92
N ILE A 35 -11.19 12.21 12.18
CA ILE A 35 -10.21 11.23 11.66
C ILE A 35 -10.53 9.83 12.17
N GLY A 36 -10.97 9.67 13.42
CA GLY A 36 -11.38 8.39 13.99
C GLY A 36 -12.56 7.76 13.26
N ILE A 37 -13.59 8.55 12.92
CA ILE A 37 -14.75 8.08 12.15
C ILE A 37 -14.33 7.66 10.74
N LEU A 38 -13.52 8.49 10.06
CA LEU A 38 -13.02 8.18 8.72
C LEU A 38 -12.16 6.92 8.72
N ALA A 39 -11.24 6.77 9.69
CA ALA A 39 -10.36 5.61 9.79
C ALA A 39 -11.12 4.30 10.06
N ALA A 40 -12.19 4.36 10.86
CA ALA A 40 -13.02 3.19 11.16
C ALA A 40 -13.68 2.59 9.90
N VAL A 41 -14.07 3.44 8.93
CA VAL A 41 -14.65 2.99 7.65
C VAL A 41 -13.57 2.70 6.60
N ALA A 42 -12.53 3.53 6.52
CA ALA A 42 -11.51 3.44 5.49
C ALA A 42 -10.60 2.21 5.62
N LEU A 43 -10.27 1.78 6.85
CA LEU A 43 -9.38 0.64 7.05
C LEU A 43 -9.92 -0.69 6.50
N PRO A 44 -11.16 -1.13 6.82
CA PRO A 44 -11.68 -2.39 6.27
C PRO A 44 -11.89 -2.33 4.74
N GLU A 45 -12.20 -1.15 4.20
CA GLU A 45 -12.33 -0.96 2.76
C GLU A 45 -10.99 -1.04 2.04
N TYR A 46 -9.94 -0.43 2.60
CA TYR A 46 -8.59 -0.49 2.07
C TYR A 46 -8.04 -1.92 2.05
N THR A 47 -8.22 -2.70 3.12
CA THR A 47 -7.74 -4.09 3.16
C THR A 47 -8.45 -4.96 2.12
N LYS A 48 -9.75 -4.75 1.93
CA LYS A 48 -10.52 -5.43 0.88
C LYS A 48 -10.02 -5.07 -0.52
N ALA A 49 -9.78 -3.78 -0.80
CA ALA A 49 -9.28 -3.34 -2.10
C ALA A 49 -7.89 -3.92 -2.43
N VAL A 50 -7.00 -3.99 -1.45
CA VAL A 50 -5.67 -4.62 -1.61
C VAL A 50 -5.80 -6.11 -1.87
N GLU A 51 -6.70 -6.80 -1.18
CA GLU A 51 -6.94 -8.23 -1.40
C GLU A 51 -7.54 -8.49 -2.79
N GLU A 52 -8.50 -7.69 -3.24
CA GLU A 52 -9.05 -7.77 -4.60
C GLU A 52 -7.97 -7.54 -5.66
N SER A 53 -7.05 -6.59 -5.44
CA SER A 53 -5.90 -6.37 -6.32
C SER A 53 -5.00 -7.62 -6.40
N ARG A 54 -4.71 -8.25 -5.26
CA ARG A 54 -3.90 -9.48 -5.20
C ARG A 54 -4.59 -10.66 -5.87
N LEU A 55 -5.90 -10.80 -5.69
CA LEU A 55 -6.69 -11.82 -6.37
C LEU A 55 -6.69 -11.60 -7.88
N SER A 56 -6.84 -10.36 -8.34
CA SER A 56 -6.74 -10.01 -9.76
C SER A 56 -5.37 -10.35 -10.34
N GLU A 57 -4.29 -10.05 -9.63
CA GLU A 57 -2.93 -10.44 -10.03
C GLU A 57 -2.80 -11.97 -10.14
N GLY A 58 -3.36 -12.72 -9.19
CA GLY A 58 -3.36 -14.18 -9.20
C GLY A 58 -4.19 -14.78 -10.35
N VAL A 59 -5.32 -14.19 -10.70
CA VAL A 59 -6.12 -14.63 -11.86
C VAL A 59 -5.34 -14.42 -13.15
N MET A 60 -4.75 -13.23 -13.34
CA MET A 60 -3.92 -12.92 -14.50
C MET A 60 -2.75 -13.90 -14.63
N ALA A 61 -2.16 -14.31 -13.50
CA ALA A 61 -1.11 -15.32 -13.42
C ALA A 61 -1.49 -16.62 -14.15
N VAL A 62 -2.66 -17.15 -13.77
CA VAL A 62 -3.15 -18.45 -14.21
C VAL A 62 -3.57 -18.37 -15.68
N GLU A 63 -4.16 -17.27 -16.10
CA GLU A 63 -4.52 -17.03 -17.49
C GLU A 63 -3.30 -17.01 -18.40
N GLU A 64 -2.20 -16.38 -17.96
CA GLU A 64 -0.94 -16.35 -18.71
C GLU A 64 -0.35 -17.76 -18.87
N ILE A 65 -0.30 -18.55 -17.78
CA ILE A 65 0.15 -19.94 -17.82
C ILE A 65 -0.75 -20.79 -18.74
N ALA A 66 -2.07 -20.62 -18.64
CA ALA A 66 -3.02 -21.34 -19.51
C ALA A 66 -2.81 -20.97 -20.99
N LYS A 67 -2.55 -19.70 -21.29
CA LYS A 67 -2.22 -19.23 -22.65
C LYS A 67 -0.91 -19.84 -23.14
N ALA A 68 0.15 -19.82 -22.34
CA ALA A 68 1.42 -20.44 -22.69
C ALA A 68 1.26 -21.95 -22.96
N ASN A 69 0.45 -22.64 -22.15
CA ASN A 69 0.13 -24.05 -22.36
C ASN A 69 -0.60 -24.31 -23.68
N ARG A 70 -1.54 -23.44 -24.08
CA ARG A 70 -2.20 -23.55 -25.40
C ARG A 70 -1.20 -23.37 -26.54
N VAL A 71 -0.29 -22.41 -26.43
CA VAL A 71 0.77 -22.20 -27.44
C VAL A 71 1.68 -23.42 -27.52
N TYR A 72 2.09 -23.98 -26.37
CA TYR A 72 2.89 -25.20 -26.31
C TYR A 72 2.17 -26.40 -26.93
N TYR A 73 0.87 -26.54 -26.68
CA TYR A 73 0.04 -27.59 -27.29
C TYR A 73 -0.03 -27.45 -28.81
N MET A 74 -0.15 -26.24 -29.34
CA MET A 74 -0.15 -26.00 -30.79
C MET A 74 1.18 -26.39 -31.44
N ALA A 75 2.30 -26.29 -30.72
CA ALA A 75 3.62 -26.65 -31.21
C ALA A 75 3.95 -28.15 -31.06
N ASN A 76 3.54 -28.78 -29.96
CA ASN A 76 3.98 -30.13 -29.59
C ASN A 76 2.85 -31.18 -29.58
N GLY A 77 1.61 -30.78 -29.82
CA GLY A 77 0.42 -31.63 -29.81
C GLY A 77 0.03 -32.20 -28.44
N GLN A 78 0.68 -31.74 -27.35
CA GLN A 78 0.46 -32.17 -25.97
C GLN A 78 0.59 -30.98 -25.02
N TYR A 79 -0.15 -30.99 -23.91
CA TYR A 79 -0.01 -29.96 -22.87
C TYR A 79 1.22 -30.23 -22.01
N SER A 80 1.97 -29.18 -21.68
CA SER A 80 3.12 -29.32 -20.79
C SER A 80 2.68 -29.45 -19.34
N ARG A 81 3.29 -30.39 -18.62
CA ARG A 81 3.20 -30.48 -17.15
C ARG A 81 4.36 -29.77 -16.45
N ASP A 82 5.33 -29.30 -17.24
CA ASP A 82 6.52 -28.60 -16.77
C ASP A 82 6.43 -27.13 -17.16
N ILE A 83 6.59 -26.27 -16.16
CA ILE A 83 6.55 -24.82 -16.28
C ILE A 83 7.76 -24.29 -17.06
N ASN A 84 8.91 -24.99 -17.01
CA ASN A 84 10.13 -24.61 -17.72
C ASN A 84 10.04 -24.85 -19.22
N ALA A 85 9.13 -25.72 -19.66
CA ALA A 85 8.84 -25.95 -21.07
C ALA A 85 7.85 -24.93 -21.64
N LEU A 86 7.27 -24.09 -20.79
CA LEU A 86 6.39 -22.99 -21.19
C LEU A 86 7.22 -21.72 -21.31
N ASP A 87 7.17 -21.08 -22.48
CA ASP A 87 7.74 -19.75 -22.70
C ASP A 87 6.78 -18.71 -22.11
N PHE A 88 6.80 -18.56 -20.79
CA PHE A 88 6.02 -17.56 -20.06
C PHE A 88 6.94 -16.75 -19.14
N ALA A 89 6.76 -15.43 -19.14
CA ALA A 89 7.59 -14.51 -18.36
C ALA A 89 6.66 -13.65 -17.51
N TYR A 90 6.54 -14.02 -16.23
CA TYR A 90 5.70 -13.30 -15.29
C TYR A 90 6.13 -11.83 -15.17
N ALA A 91 5.24 -10.89 -15.49
CA ALA A 91 5.51 -9.44 -15.43
C ALA A 91 5.84 -8.91 -14.00
N GLY A 92 5.74 -9.77 -12.98
CA GLY A 92 6.11 -9.50 -11.57
C GLY A 92 7.43 -10.12 -11.12
N SER A 93 8.27 -10.64 -12.02
CA SER A 93 9.53 -11.32 -11.68
C SER A 93 10.49 -10.48 -10.83
N GLY A 94 10.36 -9.15 -10.77
CA GLY A 94 11.14 -8.30 -9.88
C GLY A 94 10.75 -8.35 -8.39
N LYS A 95 9.53 -8.78 -8.04
CA LYS A 95 9.04 -8.81 -6.63
C LYS A 95 9.14 -10.19 -5.96
N TYR A 96 9.19 -11.26 -6.76
CA TYR A 96 9.31 -12.66 -6.28
C TYR A 96 10.48 -13.41 -6.93
N GLY A 97 11.34 -12.73 -7.69
CA GLY A 97 12.39 -13.30 -8.55
C GLY A 97 13.53 -14.06 -7.85
N ASN A 98 13.50 -14.16 -6.51
CA ASN A 98 14.47 -14.93 -5.74
C ASN A 98 13.85 -16.13 -5.00
N LEU A 99 12.57 -16.44 -5.24
CA LEU A 99 11.92 -17.65 -4.71
C LEU A 99 11.62 -18.68 -5.81
N LEU A 100 11.90 -18.33 -7.08
CA LEU A 100 11.77 -19.21 -8.22
C LEU A 100 13.13 -19.82 -8.58
N GLU A 101 13.86 -20.32 -7.58
CA GLU A 101 14.71 -21.46 -7.89
C GLU A 101 13.77 -22.60 -8.23
N ALA A 102 13.70 -22.95 -9.51
CA ALA A 102 13.06 -24.16 -9.98
C ALA A 102 13.79 -25.39 -9.41
N ASN A 103 13.61 -25.65 -8.11
CA ASN A 103 13.94 -26.92 -7.51
C ASN A 103 12.89 -27.92 -8.00
N VAL A 104 13.30 -28.73 -8.97
CA VAL A 104 12.51 -29.77 -9.63
C VAL A 104 12.07 -30.80 -8.59
N GLY A 105 10.94 -30.53 -7.92
CA GLY A 105 10.44 -31.28 -6.78
C GLY A 105 8.91 -31.26 -6.68
N LYS A 106 8.22 -31.62 -7.76
CA LYS A 106 6.83 -32.17 -7.85
C LYS A 106 5.65 -31.55 -7.05
N HIS A 107 5.76 -30.43 -6.34
CA HIS A 107 4.60 -29.80 -5.70
C HIS A 107 4.64 -28.27 -5.87
N PHE A 108 3.65 -27.75 -6.60
CA PHE A 108 3.38 -26.31 -6.67
C PHE A 108 2.65 -25.88 -5.40
N ILE A 109 3.32 -25.15 -4.51
CA ILE A 109 2.66 -24.49 -3.37
C ILE A 109 2.51 -23.02 -3.73
N PHE A 110 1.30 -22.61 -4.13
CA PHE A 110 0.95 -21.20 -4.18
C PHE A 110 0.81 -20.70 -2.73
N SER A 111 1.87 -20.09 -2.18
CA SER A 111 1.79 -19.43 -0.88
C SER A 111 1.24 -18.01 -1.08
N ALA A 112 -0.08 -17.89 -1.12
CA ALA A 112 -0.72 -16.62 -0.81
C ALA A 112 -0.60 -16.44 0.72
N SER A 113 0.24 -15.51 1.16
CA SER A 113 0.30 -15.14 2.57
C SER A 113 -0.92 -14.30 2.93
N ALA A 114 -2.07 -14.97 3.09
CA ALA A 114 -3.19 -14.45 3.84
C ALA A 114 -2.71 -14.24 5.28
N TRP A 115 -2.86 -13.03 5.82
CA TRP A 115 -2.55 -12.75 7.22
C TRP A 115 -3.55 -13.51 8.09
N GLY A 116 -3.14 -14.69 8.55
CA GLY A 116 -4.00 -15.64 9.25
C GLY A 116 -3.82 -17.04 8.67
N ARG A 117 -2.77 -17.75 9.12
CA ARG A 117 -2.60 -19.17 8.84
C ARG A 117 -3.87 -19.92 9.27
N ARG A 118 -4.62 -20.42 8.30
CA ARG A 118 -5.53 -21.56 8.47
C ARG A 118 -5.08 -22.62 7.49
N ASP A 119 -4.10 -23.37 7.96
CA ASP A 119 -3.68 -24.65 7.44
C ASP A 119 -4.88 -25.62 7.44
N ILE A 120 -5.43 -25.89 6.25
CA ILE A 120 -6.29 -27.06 6.04
C ILE A 120 -5.49 -28.02 5.18
N SER A 121 -4.91 -29.01 5.85
CA SER A 121 -4.31 -30.20 5.25
C SER A 121 -5.43 -31.15 4.83
N LEU A 122 -5.60 -31.34 3.51
CA LEU A 122 -6.33 -32.47 2.96
C LEU A 122 -5.31 -33.43 2.35
N TRP A 123 -5.43 -34.69 2.76
CA TRP A 123 -4.58 -35.84 2.44
C TRP A 123 -4.16 -35.95 0.97
#